data_AF-A0A2D4HSE2-F1
#
_entry.id   AF-A0A2D4HSE2-F1
#
_cell.length_a   1.000
_cell.length_b   1.000
_cell.length_c   1.000
_cell.angle_alpha   90.00
_cell.angle_beta   90.00
_cell.angle_gamma   90.00
#
_symmetry.space_group_name_H-M   'P 1'
#
loop_
_entity.id
_entity.type
_entity.pdbx_description
1 polymer ?
#
loop_
_entity_poly.entity_id
_entity_poly.type
_entity_poly.pdbx_seq_one_letter_code
_entity_poly.pdbx_strand_id
1 'polypeptide(L)'
;YTFYSSRCASWSRIDMIWMSTELLSNIQDIEIGTSIWADHNPITVVWKGQKKRSRWTLNNTILKEKDFKHKIERELTFFFKENKKEDTSLQNLWDTIKAYTRGLIMD
;
A
#
# COMPACT_ATOMS: atom_id res chain seq x y z
N TYR A 1 20.85 -5.74 -25.85
CA TYR A 1 19.46 -5.95 -26.30
C TYR A 1 18.88 -7.12 -25.53
N THR A 2 17.56 -7.19 -25.37
CA THR A 2 16.94 -8.24 -24.54
C THR A 2 16.59 -9.47 -25.35
N PHE A 3 16.45 -9.34 -26.67
CA PHE A 3 16.09 -10.43 -27.56
C PHE A 3 16.78 -10.30 -28.91
N TYR A 4 17.06 -11.45 -29.54
CA TYR A 4 17.51 -11.54 -30.93
C TYR A 4 16.56 -12.41 -31.75
N SER A 5 16.02 -11.84 -32.84
CA SER A 5 15.23 -12.58 -33.81
C SER A 5 16.15 -13.15 -34.89
N SER A 6 16.41 -14.46 -34.86
CA SER A 6 17.18 -15.13 -35.91
C SER A 6 16.51 -15.03 -37.28
N ARG A 7 15.17 -15.02 -37.33
CA ARG A 7 14.41 -14.94 -38.60
C ARG A 7 14.56 -13.59 -39.29
N CYS A 8 14.61 -12.52 -38.51
CA CYS A 8 14.71 -11.15 -39.02
C CYS A 8 16.14 -10.59 -38.97
N ALA A 9 17.09 -11.38 -38.47
CA ALA A 9 18.46 -10.97 -38.19
C ALA A 9 18.54 -9.63 -37.42
N SER A 10 17.67 -9.45 -36.42
CA SER A 10 17.45 -8.17 -35.76
C SER A 10 17.47 -8.27 -34.24
N TRP A 11 18.01 -7.26 -33.58
CA TRP A 11 18.02 -7.14 -32.12
C TRP A 11 16.88 -6.22 -31.64
N SER A 12 16.18 -6.61 -30.57
CA SER A 12 15.11 -5.81 -29.99
C SER A 12 15.20 -5.73 -28.45
N ARG A 13 14.52 -4.72 -27.88
CA ARG A 13 14.30 -4.57 -26.44
C ARG A 13 12.81 -4.69 -26.19
N ILE A 14 12.35 -5.91 -25.99
CA ILE A 14 10.92 -6.22 -25.79
C ILE A 14 10.56 -6.44 -24.31
N ASP A 15 11.57 -6.57 -23.46
CA ASP A 15 11.41 -6.71 -22.03
C ASP A 15 11.62 -5.34 -21.36
N MET A 16 10.74 -4.96 -20.43
CA MET A 16 10.73 -3.64 -19.79
C MET A 16 10.30 -3.73 -18.34
N ILE A 17 10.89 -2.89 -17.49
CA ILE A 17 10.51 -2.72 -16.08
C ILE A 17 10.01 -1.28 -15.89
N TRP A 18 8.80 -1.13 -15.37
CA TRP A 18 8.15 0.17 -15.15
C TRP A 18 8.12 0.49 -13.66
N MET A 19 8.40 1.74 -13.29
CA MET A 19 8.42 2.17 -11.89
C MET A 19 8.01 3.64 -11.73
N SER A 20 7.60 4.05 -10.52
CA SER A 20 7.30 5.46 -10.25
C SER A 20 8.58 6.31 -10.29
N THR A 21 8.43 7.58 -10.68
CA THR A 21 9.53 8.54 -10.74
C THR A 21 10.21 8.74 -9.39
N GLU A 22 9.47 8.58 -8.30
CA GLU A 22 9.97 8.69 -6.92
C GLU A 22 11.02 7.61 -6.60
N LEU A 23 10.87 6.43 -7.20
CA LEU A 23 11.76 5.29 -6.97
C LEU A 23 13.05 5.37 -7.77
N LEU A 24 13.13 6.23 -8.80
CA LEU A 24 14.34 6.41 -9.62
C LEU A 24 15.56 6.76 -8.77
N SER A 25 15.37 7.62 -7.76
CA SER A 25 16.43 8.02 -6.83
C SER A 25 17.01 6.89 -5.97
N ASN A 26 16.28 5.77 -5.87
CA ASN A 26 16.68 4.59 -5.09
C ASN A 26 17.35 3.52 -5.94
N ILE A 27 17.38 3.65 -7.27
CA ILE A 27 18.07 2.71 -8.15
C ILE A 27 19.57 2.80 -7.87
N GLN A 28 20.19 1.63 -7.71
CA GLN A 28 21.64 1.48 -7.56
C GLN A 28 22.26 1.03 -8.88
N ASP A 29 21.60 0.09 -9.55
CA ASP A 29 22.13 -0.49 -10.78
C ASP A 29 21.02 -1.01 -11.69
N ILE A 30 21.28 -0.99 -13.00
CA ILE A 30 20.42 -1.55 -14.04
C ILE A 30 21.33 -2.20 -15.08
N GLU A 31 21.17 -3.50 -15.28
CA GLU A 31 21.95 -4.25 -16.26
C GLU A 31 21.06 -5.14 -17.13
N ILE A 32 21.53 -5.37 -18.36
CA ILE A 32 21.01 -6.43 -19.22
C ILE A 32 22.08 -7.51 -19.22
N GLY A 33 21.79 -8.63 -18.56
CA GLY A 33 22.71 -9.76 -18.47
C GLY A 33 22.76 -10.54 -19.79
N THR A 34 23.74 -11.44 -19.89
CA THR A 34 23.83 -12.39 -21.00
C THR A 34 23.11 -13.69 -20.62
N SER A 35 22.09 -14.06 -21.38
CA SER A 35 21.46 -15.37 -21.23
C SER A 35 22.28 -16.43 -21.94
N ILE A 36 22.53 -17.53 -21.22
CA ILE A 36 23.21 -18.69 -21.78
C ILE A 36 22.22 -19.74 -22.30
N TRP A 37 20.98 -19.76 -21.79
CA TRP A 37 20.04 -20.87 -22.00
C TRP A 37 18.70 -20.43 -22.63
N ALA A 38 18.34 -19.15 -22.54
CA ALA A 38 17.12 -18.60 -23.11
C ALA A 38 17.44 -17.64 -24.26
N ASP A 39 16.51 -17.51 -25.20
CA ASP A 39 16.52 -16.54 -26.30
C ASP A 39 16.33 -15.08 -25.83
N HIS A 40 15.95 -14.89 -24.56
CA HIS A 40 15.90 -13.61 -23.88
C HIS A 40 17.06 -13.42 -22.90
N ASN A 41 17.71 -12.27 -22.99
CA ASN A 41 18.65 -11.75 -22.01
C ASN A 41 17.91 -11.17 -20.80
N PRO A 42 18.27 -11.55 -19.56
CA PRO A 42 17.62 -11.03 -18.37
C PRO A 42 17.89 -9.53 -18.19
N ILE A 43 16.90 -8.81 -17.64
CA ILE A 43 17.09 -7.45 -17.12
C ILE A 43 17.07 -7.50 -15.60
N THR A 44 18.12 -6.96 -14.99
CA THR A 44 18.24 -6.87 -13.53
C THR A 44 18.20 -5.41 -13.12
N VAL A 45 17.46 -5.10 -12.06
CA VAL A 45 17.45 -3.78 -11.41
C VAL A 45 17.73 -3.98 -9.94
N VAL A 46 18.77 -3.32 -9.45
CA VAL A 46 19.10 -3.28 -8.02
C VAL A 46 18.69 -1.91 -7.49
N TRP A 47 17.90 -1.86 -6.42
CA TRP A 47 17.52 -0.61 -5.76
C TRP A 47 17.67 -0.72 -4.24
N LYS A 48 17.81 0.42 -3.55
CA LYS A 48 18.05 0.56 -2.09
C LYS A 48 16.91 0.04 -1.18
N GLY A 49 15.92 -0.64 -1.73
CA GLY A 49 14.63 -0.91 -1.07
C GLY A 49 13.78 0.36 -0.92
N GLN A 50 12.50 0.18 -0.55
CA GLN A 50 11.68 1.29 -0.07
C GLN A 50 11.92 1.44 1.44
N LYS A 51 11.98 2.69 1.94
CA LYS A 51 11.80 2.92 3.38
C LYS A 51 10.49 2.24 3.77
N LYS A 52 10.50 1.43 4.85
CA LYS A 52 9.27 0.84 5.39
C LYS A 52 8.25 1.95 5.50
N ARG A 53 7.13 1.84 4.75
CA ARG A 53 6.00 2.74 4.96
C ARG A 53 5.66 2.65 6.44
N SER A 54 5.65 3.80 7.11
CA SER A 54 5.22 3.84 8.50
C SER A 54 3.81 3.27 8.55
N ARG A 55 3.60 2.25 9.38
CA ARG A 55 2.23 1.81 9.64
C ARG A 55 1.53 2.98 10.28
N TRP A 56 0.32 3.29 9.81
CA TRP A 56 -0.48 4.31 10.46
C TRP A 56 -0.57 3.99 11.95
N THR A 57 -0.24 4.98 12.77
CA THR A 57 -0.32 4.91 14.23
C THR A 57 -1.18 6.07 14.69
N LEU A 58 -2.05 5.79 15.65
CA LEU A 58 -2.91 6.81 16.24
C LEU A 58 -2.03 7.84 16.97
N ASN A 59 -2.20 9.11 16.66
CA ASN A 59 -1.52 10.18 17.38
C ASN A 59 -2.14 10.33 18.78
N ASN A 60 -1.45 9.86 19.82
CA ASN A 60 -1.95 9.91 21.21
C ASN A 60 -2.23 11.34 21.73
N THR A 61 -1.72 12.38 21.05
CA THR A 61 -1.98 13.78 21.42
C THR A 61 -3.44 14.15 21.18
N ILE A 62 -4.03 13.70 20.07
CA ILE A 62 -5.43 14.04 19.72
C ILE A 62 -6.41 13.45 20.74
N LEU A 63 -6.04 12.32 21.37
CA LEU A 63 -6.84 11.69 22.43
C LEU A 63 -6.95 12.56 23.69
N LYS A 64 -6.08 13.57 23.85
CA LYS A 64 -6.10 14.51 24.97
C LYS A 64 -6.89 15.77 24.67
N GLU A 65 -7.14 16.07 23.39
CA GLU A 65 -7.87 17.26 22.96
C GLU A 65 -9.35 17.15 23.36
N LYS A 66 -9.89 18.23 23.96
CA LYS A 66 -11.27 18.24 24.46
C LYS A 66 -12.28 18.11 23.32
N ASP A 67 -12.05 18.81 22.22
CA ASP A 67 -12.96 18.82 21.06
C ASP A 67 -13.02 17.43 20.40
N PHE A 68 -11.87 16.76 20.30
CA PHE A 68 -11.82 15.38 19.80
C PHE A 68 -12.59 14.41 20.70
N LYS A 69 -12.41 14.50 22.03
CA LYS A 69 -13.19 13.69 22.97
C LYS A 69 -14.69 13.92 22.82
N HIS A 70 -15.12 15.17 22.75
CA HIS A 70 -16.52 15.52 22.60
C HIS A 70 -17.10 15.02 21.26
N LYS A 71 -16.34 15.14 20.16
CA LYS A 71 -16.71 14.57 18.86
C LYS A 71 -16.92 13.05 18.97
N ILE A 72 -15.92 12.32 19.48
CA ILE A 72 -16.00 10.86 19.58
C ILE A 72 -17.14 10.42 20.50
N GLU A 73 -17.33 11.06 21.66
CA GLU A 73 -18.46 10.77 22.55
C GLU A 73 -19.81 10.93 21.83
N ARG A 74 -19.98 12.03 21.07
CA ARG A 74 -21.20 12.28 20.30
C ARG A 74 -21.43 11.23 19.23
N GLU A 75 -20.42 10.94 18.42
CA GLU A 75 -20.52 9.96 17.32
C GLU A 75 -20.74 8.53 17.85
N LEU A 76 -20.07 8.14 18.94
CA LEU A 76 -20.28 6.83 19.55
C LEU A 76 -21.67 6.71 20.20
N THR A 77 -22.16 7.78 20.84
CA THR A 77 -23.53 7.81 21.37
C THR A 77 -24.56 7.61 20.26
N PHE A 78 -24.38 8.30 19.13
CA PHE A 78 -25.20 8.11 17.94
C PHE A 78 -25.10 6.69 17.39
N PHE A 79 -23.88 6.15 17.25
CA PHE A 79 -23.65 4.79 16.77
C PHE A 79 -24.40 3.74 17.60
N PHE A 80 -24.28 3.78 18.93
CA PHE A 80 -24.95 2.83 19.80
C PHE A 80 -26.47 2.97 19.76
N LYS A 81 -26.99 4.19 19.65
CA LYS A 81 -28.43 4.43 19.52
C LYS A 81 -29.00 3.75 18.26
N GLU A 82 -28.32 3.87 17.13
CA GLU A 82 -28.84 3.38 15.85
C GLU A 82 -28.55 1.88 15.59
N ASN A 83 -27.46 1.36 16.15
CA ASN A 83 -26.94 0.02 15.80
C ASN A 83 -27.14 -1.03 16.90
N LYS A 84 -27.48 -0.64 18.14
CA LYS A 84 -27.78 -1.61 19.21
C LYS A 84 -29.23 -2.06 19.12
N LYS A 85 -29.49 -3.02 18.23
CA LYS A 85 -30.80 -3.69 18.07
C LYS A 85 -30.77 -5.08 18.71
N GLU A 86 -31.93 -5.63 19.07
CA GLU A 86 -32.05 -6.95 19.72
C GLU A 86 -31.41 -8.08 18.89
N ASP A 87 -31.52 -8.00 17.56
CA ASP A 87 -30.98 -9.00 16.62
C ASP A 87 -29.47 -8.86 16.35
N THR A 88 -28.82 -7.81 16.87
CA THR A 88 -27.40 -7.55 16.57
C THR A 88 -26.51 -8.25 17.60
N SER A 89 -25.68 -9.18 17.14
CA SER A 89 -24.71 -9.84 18.01
C SER A 89 -23.68 -8.84 18.57
N LEU A 90 -23.24 -9.06 19.80
CA LEU A 90 -22.19 -8.23 20.43
C LEU A 90 -20.89 -8.22 19.60
N GLN A 91 -20.57 -9.33 18.93
CA GLN A 91 -19.41 -9.43 18.06
C GLN A 91 -19.54 -8.48 16.85
N ASN A 92 -20.68 -8.52 16.16
CA ASN A 92 -20.92 -7.64 15.02
C ASN A 92 -20.92 -6.16 15.44
N LEU A 93 -21.51 -5.86 16.60
CA LEU A 93 -21.48 -4.51 17.17
C LEU A 93 -20.05 -4.04 17.44
N TRP A 94 -19.21 -4.90 18.02
CA TRP A 94 -17.80 -4.62 18.30
C TRP A 94 -16.95 -4.47 17.03
N ASP A 95 -17.16 -5.29 16.01
CA ASP A 95 -16.42 -5.18 14.76
C ASP A 95 -16.81 -3.91 14.00
N THR A 96 -18.09 -3.55 14.02
CA THR A 96 -18.61 -2.35 13.35
C THR A 96 -18.13 -1.07 14.03
N ILE A 97 -18.17 -0.98 15.37
CA ILE A 97 -17.69 0.22 16.09
C ILE A 97 -16.20 0.48 15.85
N LYS A 98 -15.37 -0.57 15.75
CA LYS A 98 -13.95 -0.42 15.41
C LYS A 98 -13.75 0.19 14.03
N ALA A 99 -14.48 -0.29 13.03
CA ALA A 99 -14.39 0.23 11.66
C ALA A 99 -14.91 1.68 11.59
N TYR A 100 -16.06 1.95 12.21
CA TYR A 100 -16.65 3.29 12.28
C TYR A 100 -15.73 4.30 12.96
N THR A 101 -15.22 3.97 14.16
CA THR A 101 -14.29 4.83 14.90
C THR A 101 -13.01 5.08 14.11
N ARG A 102 -12.51 4.07 13.38
CA ARG A 102 -11.33 4.24 12.53
C ARG A 102 -11.57 5.22 11.40
N GLY A 103 -12.74 5.19 10.75
CA GLY A 103 -13.12 6.18 9.74
C GLY A 103 -13.10 7.60 10.30
N LEU A 104 -13.76 7.81 11.44
CA LEU A 104 -13.84 9.13 12.11
C LEU A 104 -12.50 9.76 12.50
N ILE A 105 -11.47 8.93 12.69
CA ILE A 105 -10.11 9.35 13.09
C ILE A 105 -9.22 9.57 11.85
N MET A 106 -9.47 8.86 10.77
CA MET A 106 -8.68 8.93 9.54
C MET A 106 -9.16 10.03 8.58
N ASP A 107 -10.44 10.41 8.69
CA ASP A 107 -11.07 11.54 7.97
C ASP A 107 -10.69 12.89 8.60
#